data_AF-A0A8H4QY95-F1
#
_entry.id   AF-A0A8H4QY95-F1
#
_cell.length_a   1.000
_cell.length_b   1.000
_cell.length_c   1.000
_cell.angle_alpha   90.00
_cell.angle_beta   90.00
_cell.angle_gamma   90.00
#
_symmetry.space_group_name_H-M   'P 1'
#
loop_
_entity.id
_entity.type
_entity.pdbx_description
1 polymer ?
#
loop_
_entity_poly.entity_id
_entity_poly.type
_entity_poly.pdbx_seq_one_letter_code
_entity_poly.pdbx_strand_id
1 'polypeptide(L)'
;MSASSFPSHSFHGSNSSSSKDNGSGSRNYHVPNHATSYANDKSKLISVKFEEDKGITKAIAAVVSIFLLFSAVPLCLAVLRFGPAAPGSSSATSVIQDHSGGLGATQNNGGMDWERPQSQDKVNDSARKGTKLSSPHWDELVPDSRCLGFGTREYTARLWGLPFFSNWMETCKDTETIIHNVVVQHPSYCENKWPFGGIIGHWIVDFGEQDCVARWGKIVDQGCLKDATKTRRFQARLWDIKSRHDWTRICATAPVVIHGLRIPKPNSCDDRGLWGIYGIWDLEDSNCE
;
A
#
# COMPACT_ATOMS: atom_id res chain seq x y z
N MET A 1 14.98 29.38 -26.03
CA MET A 1 14.07 30.07 -25.08
C MET A 1 12.80 30.40 -25.83
N SER A 2 11.75 29.60 -25.64
CA SER A 2 10.40 29.90 -26.17
C SER A 2 9.39 29.39 -25.16
N ALA A 3 8.76 30.34 -24.47
CA ALA A 3 7.74 30.11 -23.47
C ALA A 3 6.41 29.81 -24.16
N SER A 4 5.77 28.70 -23.80
CA SER A 4 4.42 28.35 -24.23
C SER A 4 3.39 29.06 -23.34
N SER A 5 2.64 29.97 -23.95
CA SER A 5 1.47 30.68 -23.43
C SER A 5 0.29 29.73 -23.19
N PHE A 6 -0.35 29.82 -22.02
CA PHE A 6 -1.60 29.13 -21.70
C PHE A 6 -2.82 29.91 -22.22
N PRO A 7 -3.94 29.24 -22.58
CA PRO A 7 -5.15 29.93 -23.03
C PRO A 7 -5.92 30.52 -21.83
N SER A 8 -6.14 31.84 -21.88
CA SER A 8 -7.04 32.56 -20.98
C SER A 8 -8.49 32.43 -21.46
N HIS A 9 -9.36 31.83 -20.65
CA HIS A 9 -10.80 31.88 -20.89
C HIS A 9 -11.39 33.16 -20.27
N SER A 10 -11.75 34.13 -21.12
CA SER A 10 -12.53 35.31 -20.73
C SER A 10 -14.02 34.98 -20.76
N PHE A 11 -14.67 35.00 -19.60
CA PHE A 11 -16.13 35.00 -19.51
C PHE A 11 -16.65 36.44 -19.60
N HIS A 12 -17.27 36.78 -20.73
CA HIS A 12 -18.07 38.01 -20.86
C HIS A 12 -19.43 37.80 -20.17
N GLY A 13 -19.53 38.27 -18.92
CA GLY A 13 -20.80 38.49 -18.24
C GLY A 13 -21.12 39.98 -18.22
N SER A 14 -22.04 40.43 -19.05
CA SER A 14 -22.55 41.80 -19.06
C SER A 14 -23.34 42.07 -17.77
N ASN A 15 -22.74 42.76 -16.80
CA ASN A 15 -23.43 43.28 -15.62
C ASN A 15 -23.64 44.79 -15.78
N SER A 16 -24.81 45.18 -16.27
CA SER A 16 -25.34 46.53 -16.11
C SER A 16 -26.31 46.53 -14.93
N SER A 17 -25.89 47.04 -13.78
CA SER A 17 -26.79 47.38 -12.68
C SER A 17 -26.62 48.85 -12.31
N SER A 18 -27.59 49.66 -12.70
CA SER A 18 -27.78 51.03 -12.22
C SER A 18 -28.25 51.00 -10.76
N SER A 19 -27.46 51.53 -9.82
CA SER A 19 -27.92 51.77 -8.45
C SER A 19 -28.60 53.13 -8.35
N LYS A 20 -29.87 53.14 -7.96
CA LYS A 20 -30.56 54.35 -7.46
C LYS A 20 -30.43 54.33 -5.95
N ASP A 21 -29.69 55.29 -5.40
CA ASP A 21 -29.57 55.51 -3.97
C ASP A 21 -30.83 56.21 -3.45
N ASN A 22 -31.62 55.50 -2.65
CA ASN A 22 -32.60 56.11 -1.74
C ASN A 22 -32.06 55.93 -0.33
N GLY A 23 -31.68 57.06 0.28
CA GLY A 23 -31.13 57.13 1.63
C GLY A 23 -32.04 56.48 2.67
N SER A 24 -31.65 55.29 3.10
CA SER A 24 -32.03 54.67 4.36
C SER A 24 -31.05 53.52 4.58
N GLY A 25 -30.24 53.61 5.63
CA GLY A 25 -29.11 52.72 5.88
C GLY A 25 -29.52 51.30 6.23
N SER A 26 -29.64 50.44 5.22
CA SER A 26 -29.45 48.99 5.37
C SER A 26 -28.84 48.39 4.10
N ARG A 27 -27.63 47.83 4.21
CA ARG A 27 -26.99 47.09 3.11
C ARG A 27 -27.48 45.65 3.15
N ASN A 28 -28.46 45.31 2.32
CA ASN A 28 -28.76 43.92 1.98
C ASN A 28 -27.86 43.49 0.82
N TYR A 29 -26.98 42.53 1.08
CA TYR A 29 -26.22 41.86 0.04
C TYR A 29 -27.08 40.75 -0.56
N HIS A 30 -27.41 40.87 -1.85
CA HIS A 30 -27.97 39.76 -2.62
C HIS A 30 -26.83 38.82 -3.00
N VAL A 31 -26.78 37.65 -2.35
CA VAL A 31 -25.89 36.55 -2.74
C VAL A 31 -26.46 35.91 -4.02
N PRO A 32 -25.70 35.82 -5.13
CA PRO A 32 -26.16 35.16 -6.34
C PRO A 32 -26.43 33.68 -6.09
N ASN A 33 -27.61 33.25 -6.50
CA ASN A 33 -28.16 31.94 -6.20
C ASN A 33 -27.65 30.90 -7.21
N HIS A 34 -26.50 30.28 -6.94
CA HIS A 34 -26.01 29.13 -7.72
C HIS A 34 -25.79 27.86 -6.88
N ALA A 35 -26.29 27.81 -5.64
CA ALA A 35 -26.11 26.66 -4.74
C ALA A 35 -27.40 26.12 -4.11
N THR A 36 -28.59 26.40 -4.67
CA THR A 36 -29.88 25.94 -4.08
C THR A 36 -30.64 24.89 -4.91
N SER A 37 -30.00 24.14 -5.81
CA SER A 37 -30.69 23.02 -6.50
C SER A 37 -30.59 21.66 -5.80
N TYR A 38 -30.00 21.56 -4.60
CA TYR A 38 -29.89 20.28 -3.88
C TYR A 38 -30.68 20.23 -2.56
N ALA A 39 -31.41 21.28 -2.20
CA ALA A 39 -32.08 21.37 -0.90
C ALA A 39 -33.61 21.21 -0.96
N ASN A 40 -34.18 20.68 -2.04
CA ASN A 40 -35.64 20.51 -2.13
C ASN A 40 -36.10 19.14 -2.67
N ASP A 41 -35.62 18.07 -2.04
CA ASP A 41 -36.33 16.79 -2.08
C ASP A 41 -36.41 16.19 -0.67
N LYS A 42 -37.35 16.71 0.12
CA LYS A 42 -37.62 16.32 1.52
C LYS A 42 -38.50 15.07 1.65
N SER A 43 -38.60 14.23 0.61
CA SER A 43 -39.51 13.07 0.61
C SER A 43 -38.85 11.69 0.77
N LYS A 44 -37.51 11.61 0.86
CA LYS A 44 -36.78 10.32 1.00
C LYS A 44 -35.68 10.31 2.07
N LEU A 45 -35.83 11.08 3.14
CA LEU A 45 -34.96 10.92 4.31
C LEU A 45 -35.35 9.63 5.04
N ILE A 46 -34.46 8.64 4.99
CA ILE A 46 -34.49 7.45 5.82
C ILE A 46 -34.47 7.94 7.28
N SER A 47 -35.63 7.89 7.94
CA SER A 47 -35.75 8.11 9.38
C SER A 47 -35.13 6.91 10.09
N VAL A 48 -33.83 6.96 10.33
CA VAL A 48 -33.18 6.05 11.28
C VAL A 48 -33.58 6.52 12.68
N LYS A 49 -34.64 5.93 13.23
CA LYS A 49 -34.90 5.99 14.67
C LYS A 49 -33.88 5.09 15.34
N PHE A 50 -32.97 5.68 16.11
CA PHE A 50 -32.18 4.93 17.06
C PHE A 50 -33.10 4.62 18.25
N GLU A 51 -33.56 3.38 18.34
CA GLU A 51 -34.07 2.85 19.61
C GLU A 51 -32.91 2.82 20.59
N GLU A 52 -33.06 3.56 21.68
CA GLU A 52 -32.11 3.65 22.77
C GLU A 52 -32.18 2.34 23.56
N ASP A 53 -31.44 1.33 23.10
CA ASP A 53 -31.38 0.01 23.71
C ASP A 53 -30.80 0.08 25.12
N LYS A 54 -31.69 0.04 26.11
CA LYS A 54 -31.41 -0.21 27.54
C LYS A 54 -30.71 -1.56 27.83
N GLY A 55 -30.27 -2.29 26.81
CA GLY A 55 -29.60 -3.59 26.92
C GLY A 55 -28.07 -3.55 26.81
N ILE A 56 -27.50 -2.59 26.08
CA ILE A 56 -26.07 -2.62 25.74
C ILE A 56 -25.19 -2.26 26.95
N THR A 57 -25.67 -1.41 27.84
CA THR A 57 -24.95 -1.01 29.06
C THR A 57 -24.74 -2.17 30.03
N LYS A 58 -25.66 -3.14 30.06
CA LYS A 58 -25.51 -4.34 30.91
C LYS A 58 -24.53 -5.36 30.32
N ALA A 59 -24.48 -5.48 29.00
CA ALA A 59 -23.53 -6.36 28.32
C ALA A 59 -22.09 -5.85 28.46
N ILE A 60 -21.85 -4.54 28.30
CA ILE A 60 -20.52 -3.94 28.47
C ILE A 60 -20.06 -4.06 29.94
N ALA A 61 -20.94 -3.83 30.91
CA ALA A 61 -20.61 -4.02 32.33
C ALA A 61 -20.26 -5.47 32.69
N ALA A 62 -20.94 -6.46 32.08
CA ALA A 62 -20.66 -7.87 32.28
C ALA A 62 -19.32 -8.30 31.66
N VAL A 63 -19.00 -7.82 30.45
CA VAL A 63 -17.74 -8.13 29.77
C VAL A 63 -16.55 -7.50 30.51
N VAL A 64 -16.68 -6.25 30.99
CA VAL A 64 -15.63 -5.60 31.80
C VAL A 64 -15.44 -6.31 33.14
N SER A 65 -16.52 -6.78 33.80
CA SER A 65 -16.42 -7.53 35.06
C SER A 65 -15.76 -8.90 34.87
N ILE A 66 -16.05 -9.60 33.77
CA ILE A 66 -15.41 -10.88 33.45
C ILE A 66 -13.91 -10.68 33.18
N PHE A 67 -13.53 -9.66 32.41
CA PHE A 67 -12.11 -9.37 32.14
C PHE A 67 -11.32 -9.02 33.41
N LEU A 68 -11.92 -8.28 34.34
CA LEU A 68 -11.30 -7.96 35.63
C LEU A 68 -11.12 -9.22 36.51
N LEU A 69 -12.09 -10.14 36.52
CA LEU A 69 -11.98 -11.39 37.28
C LEU A 69 -10.92 -12.35 36.71
N PHE A 70 -10.74 -12.41 35.39
CA PHE A 70 -9.71 -13.26 34.77
C PHE A 70 -8.29 -12.68 34.87
N SER A 71 -8.13 -11.36 35.01
CA SER A 71 -6.81 -10.74 35.22
C SER A 71 -6.28 -10.88 36.66
N ALA A 72 -7.13 -11.23 37.63
CA ALA A 72 -6.76 -11.37 39.04
C ALA A 72 -6.39 -12.81 39.47
N VAL A 73 -6.48 -13.80 38.57
CA VAL A 73 -6.17 -15.22 38.86
C VAL A 73 -5.26 -15.74 37.74
N PRO A 74 -3.94 -15.50 37.79
CA PRO A 74 -3.09 -16.41 38.54
C PRO A 74 -1.81 -15.74 39.10
N LEU A 75 -1.81 -15.37 40.38
CA LEU A 75 -0.57 -15.09 41.14
C LEU A 75 -0.38 -16.02 42.35
N CYS A 76 -1.14 -17.12 42.43
CA CYS A 76 -1.10 -18.04 43.58
C CYS A 76 -0.69 -19.49 43.27
N LEU A 77 -0.19 -19.84 42.07
CA LEU A 77 0.26 -21.21 41.75
C LEU A 77 1.73 -21.32 41.33
N ALA A 78 2.59 -20.42 41.80
CA ALA A 78 4.04 -20.51 41.57
C ALA A 78 4.86 -20.53 42.87
N VAL A 79 4.34 -21.17 43.92
CA VAL A 79 5.15 -21.51 45.10
C VAL A 79 4.91 -22.98 45.45
N LEU A 80 6.02 -23.69 45.64
CA LEU A 80 6.19 -25.09 46.07
C LEU A 80 6.42 -26.12 44.96
N ARG A 81 7.68 -26.23 44.53
CA ARG A 81 8.44 -27.50 44.62
C ARG A 81 9.94 -27.25 44.41
N PHE A 82 10.62 -26.91 45.50
CA PHE A 82 12.04 -27.23 45.67
C PHE A 82 12.12 -28.57 46.40
N GLY A 83 12.75 -29.57 45.78
CA GLY A 83 13.20 -30.80 46.42
C GLY A 83 14.70 -30.94 46.18
N PRO A 84 15.53 -31.13 47.22
CA PRO A 84 16.97 -31.26 47.07
C PRO A 84 17.34 -32.71 46.74
N ALA A 85 18.32 -32.92 45.85
CA ALA A 85 18.91 -34.22 45.60
C ALA A 85 20.44 -34.12 45.69
N ALA A 86 21.00 -34.81 46.68
CA ALA A 86 22.38 -35.26 46.79
C ALA A 86 22.44 -36.32 47.91
N PRO A 87 23.51 -37.12 48.07
CA PRO A 87 24.29 -37.86 47.07
C PRO A 87 24.60 -39.33 47.53
N GLY A 88 25.29 -40.10 46.68
CA GLY A 88 25.93 -41.39 47.03
C GLY A 88 25.27 -42.62 46.39
N SER A 89 25.95 -43.69 46.01
CA SER A 89 27.38 -44.04 45.96
C SER A 89 27.54 -45.33 45.15
N SER A 90 28.74 -45.52 44.57
CA SER A 90 29.45 -46.80 44.33
C SER A 90 28.83 -47.90 43.45
N SER A 91 29.51 -48.22 42.34
CA SER A 91 30.32 -49.46 42.13
C SER A 91 30.75 -49.55 40.64
N ALA A 92 32.05 -49.45 40.35
CA ALA A 92 32.94 -50.54 39.85
C ALA A 92 32.45 -51.18 38.52
N THR A 93 33.20 -51.26 37.42
CA THR A 93 34.53 -51.88 37.26
C THR A 93 35.10 -51.59 35.85
N SER A 94 36.43 -51.64 35.77
CA SER A 94 37.40 -51.49 34.68
C SER A 94 37.09 -52.08 33.29
N VAL A 95 37.63 -51.45 32.23
CA VAL A 95 38.51 -52.09 31.22
C VAL A 95 39.53 -51.06 30.67
N ILE A 96 40.78 -51.51 30.56
CA ILE A 96 42.02 -50.87 30.11
C ILE A 96 42.11 -50.85 28.57
N GLN A 97 42.64 -49.79 27.94
CA GLN A 97 43.79 -49.91 27.01
C GLN A 97 44.40 -48.57 26.58
N ASP A 98 45.69 -48.42 26.93
CA ASP A 98 46.68 -47.48 26.40
C ASP A 98 46.94 -47.71 24.90
N HIS A 99 47.30 -46.64 24.19
CA HIS A 99 48.45 -46.67 23.27
C HIS A 99 49.06 -45.28 23.11
N SER A 100 50.38 -45.25 23.30
CA SER A 100 51.30 -44.12 23.30
C SER A 100 52.14 -44.10 22.01
N GLY A 101 52.70 -42.93 21.70
CA GLY A 101 54.02 -42.82 21.05
C GLY A 101 54.10 -42.05 19.73
N GLY A 102 54.92 -41.01 19.68
CA GLY A 102 55.35 -40.38 18.43
C GLY A 102 56.05 -39.02 18.60
N LEU A 103 57.27 -39.02 19.15
CA LEU A 103 58.18 -37.88 19.30
C LEU A 103 58.80 -37.44 17.95
N GLY A 104 59.08 -36.14 17.83
CA GLY A 104 60.02 -35.56 16.86
C GLY A 104 60.39 -34.14 17.28
N ALA A 105 61.62 -33.97 17.80
CA ALA A 105 62.15 -32.73 18.35
C ALA A 105 63.28 -32.15 17.49
N THR A 106 63.40 -30.81 17.45
CA THR A 106 64.62 -29.95 17.37
C THR A 106 64.19 -28.52 17.01
N GLN A 107 64.80 -27.39 17.38
CA GLN A 107 65.70 -26.97 18.47
C GLN A 107 65.70 -25.42 18.44
N ASN A 108 65.72 -24.80 19.63
CA ASN A 108 66.31 -23.52 20.04
C ASN A 108 66.13 -22.21 19.23
N ASN A 109 65.57 -21.19 19.88
CA ASN A 109 66.37 -20.03 20.29
C ASN A 109 65.69 -19.27 21.45
N GLY A 110 66.47 -19.00 22.50
CA GLY A 110 66.05 -18.24 23.67
C GLY A 110 66.11 -16.73 23.44
N GLY A 111 65.09 -16.04 23.93
CA GLY A 111 65.03 -14.60 24.13
C GLY A 111 64.00 -14.34 25.20
N MET A 112 64.46 -13.97 26.40
CA MET A 112 63.63 -13.84 27.59
C MET A 112 63.14 -12.40 27.76
N ASP A 113 61.91 -12.29 28.27
CA ASP A 113 61.33 -11.17 29.03
C ASP A 113 60.92 -9.93 28.22
N TRP A 114 59.66 -9.47 28.21
CA TRP A 114 58.59 -9.49 29.21
C TRP A 114 57.22 -9.57 28.52
N GLU A 115 56.45 -10.64 28.69
CA GLU A 115 55.06 -10.67 28.25
C GLU A 115 54.18 -9.95 29.28
N ARG A 116 53.84 -8.69 28.96
CA ARG A 116 52.74 -7.97 29.60
C ARG A 116 51.45 -8.78 29.34
N PRO A 117 50.70 -9.21 30.36
CA PRO A 117 49.42 -9.85 30.12
C PRO A 117 48.55 -8.90 29.30
N GLN A 118 48.17 -9.29 28.08
CA GLN A 118 47.04 -8.67 27.38
C GLN A 118 45.80 -9.01 28.21
N SER A 119 45.57 -8.23 29.27
CA SER A 119 44.25 -8.08 29.84
C SER A 119 43.35 -7.66 28.69
N GLN A 120 42.38 -8.51 28.41
CA GLN A 120 41.26 -8.21 27.53
C GLN A 120 40.58 -6.96 28.05
N ASP A 121 41.03 -5.81 27.55
CA ASP A 121 40.23 -4.59 27.50
C ASP A 121 39.15 -4.81 26.45
N LYS A 122 38.22 -5.74 26.75
CA LYS A 122 36.83 -5.62 26.34
C LYS A 122 36.25 -4.46 27.13
N VAL A 123 36.76 -3.26 26.86
CA VAL A 123 36.06 -2.03 27.21
C VAL A 123 34.74 -2.13 26.46
N ASN A 124 33.67 -2.20 27.24
CA ASN A 124 32.30 -2.33 26.80
C ASN A 124 31.95 -1.18 25.83
N ASP A 125 32.19 -1.39 24.54
CA ASP A 125 31.65 -0.58 23.44
C ASP A 125 30.11 -0.68 23.38
N SER A 126 29.54 -1.57 24.18
CA SER A 126 28.10 -1.72 24.46
C SER A 126 27.47 -0.50 25.15
N ALA A 127 28.25 0.43 25.71
CA ALA A 127 27.76 1.57 26.47
C ALA A 127 27.81 2.92 25.73
N ARG A 128 28.08 2.92 24.41
CA ARG A 128 27.90 4.12 23.55
C ARG A 128 26.96 3.85 22.38
N LYS A 129 26.01 2.92 22.53
CA LYS A 129 24.81 2.90 21.70
C LYS A 129 23.78 3.82 22.35
N GLY A 130 24.04 5.14 22.29
CA GLY A 130 22.91 6.06 22.24
C GLY A 130 21.96 5.51 21.18
N THR A 131 20.69 5.36 21.50
CA THR A 131 19.64 4.84 20.60
C THR A 131 19.70 5.66 19.32
N LYS A 132 20.51 5.21 18.35
CA LYS A 132 20.56 5.77 17.01
C LYS A 132 19.23 5.35 16.43
N LEU A 133 18.26 6.25 16.55
CA LEU A 133 16.95 6.11 15.93
C LEU A 133 17.25 5.70 14.49
N SER A 134 16.85 4.48 14.10
CA SER A 134 17.03 4.04 12.73
C SER A 134 16.33 5.06 11.85
N SER A 135 17.03 5.53 10.80
CA SER A 135 16.40 6.43 9.84
C SER A 135 15.15 5.76 9.28
N PRO A 136 14.09 6.54 8.98
CA PRO A 136 12.91 6.02 8.32
C PRO A 136 13.28 5.24 7.07
N HIS A 137 12.74 4.03 6.94
CA HIS A 137 12.97 3.18 5.79
C HIS A 137 11.78 2.23 5.59
N TRP A 138 11.59 1.83 4.34
CA TRP A 138 10.60 0.84 3.96
C TRP A 138 11.08 -0.58 4.26
N ASP A 139 10.15 -1.41 4.68
CA ASP A 139 10.30 -2.86 4.70
C ASP A 139 10.34 -3.44 3.28
N GLU A 140 10.36 -4.77 3.15
CA GLU A 140 10.23 -5.45 1.87
C GLU A 140 8.95 -5.00 1.12
N LEU A 141 9.13 -4.64 -0.15
CA LEU A 141 8.03 -4.28 -1.06
C LEU A 141 7.26 -5.53 -1.46
N VAL A 142 5.97 -5.55 -1.14
CA VAL A 142 5.07 -6.63 -1.47
C VAL A 142 4.19 -6.23 -2.65
N PRO A 143 4.32 -6.88 -3.82
CA PRO A 143 3.42 -6.67 -4.95
C PRO A 143 2.02 -7.23 -4.65
N ASP A 144 0.98 -6.53 -5.09
CA ASP A 144 -0.36 -7.12 -5.14
C ASP A 144 -0.36 -8.30 -6.11
N SER A 145 -0.97 -9.39 -5.64
CA SER A 145 -1.30 -10.57 -6.44
C SER A 145 -2.07 -10.25 -7.73
N ARG A 146 -2.80 -9.13 -7.76
CA ARG A 146 -3.65 -8.71 -8.88
C ARG A 146 -3.13 -7.45 -9.55
N CYS A 147 -3.36 -7.37 -10.86
CA CYS A 147 -3.10 -6.15 -11.61
C CYS A 147 -4.19 -5.09 -11.36
N LEU A 148 -3.78 -3.85 -11.15
CA LEU A 148 -4.71 -2.70 -11.09
C LEU A 148 -5.23 -2.32 -12.48
N GLY A 149 -4.46 -2.60 -13.52
CA GLY A 149 -4.78 -2.30 -14.91
C GLY A 149 -3.69 -2.80 -15.86
N PHE A 150 -3.78 -2.39 -17.12
CA PHE A 150 -2.80 -2.70 -18.14
C PHE A 150 -1.43 -2.13 -17.77
N GLY A 151 -0.46 -3.02 -17.57
CA GLY A 151 0.89 -2.67 -17.16
C GLY A 151 0.95 -1.96 -15.81
N THR A 152 -0.08 -2.09 -14.96
CA THR A 152 -0.16 -1.38 -13.67
C THR A 152 -0.41 -2.33 -12.51
N ARG A 153 0.41 -2.20 -11.45
CA ARG A 153 0.32 -3.00 -10.21
C ARG A 153 0.49 -2.12 -8.98
N GLU A 154 -0.13 -2.52 -7.87
CA GLU A 154 0.09 -1.91 -6.57
C GLU A 154 1.23 -2.61 -5.82
N TYR A 155 2.09 -1.84 -5.18
CA TYR A 155 3.05 -2.33 -4.20
C TYR A 155 2.73 -1.74 -2.84
N THR A 156 3.00 -2.50 -1.79
CA THR A 156 2.85 -2.05 -0.41
C THR A 156 4.08 -2.39 0.41
N ALA A 157 4.41 -1.53 1.38
CA ALA A 157 5.50 -1.75 2.32
C ALA A 157 5.23 -1.01 3.62
N ARG A 158 5.69 -1.58 4.73
CA ARG A 158 5.58 -0.96 6.06
C ARG A 158 6.72 0.01 6.28
N LEU A 159 6.44 1.17 6.88
CA LEU A 159 7.45 2.14 7.29
C LEU A 159 7.97 1.81 8.70
N TRP A 160 9.29 1.71 8.82
CA TRP A 160 10.02 1.51 10.09
C TRP A 160 10.88 2.71 10.44
N GLY A 161 11.32 2.79 11.70
CA GLY A 161 12.22 3.86 12.16
C GLY A 161 11.54 5.22 12.38
N LEU A 162 10.21 5.26 12.54
CA LEU A 162 9.49 6.49 12.82
C LEU A 162 9.83 7.05 14.21
N PRO A 163 10.26 8.32 14.31
CA PRO A 163 10.40 8.99 15.59
C PRO A 163 9.06 9.12 16.31
N PHE A 164 9.05 8.88 17.63
CA PHE A 164 7.85 8.90 18.49
C PHE A 164 7.01 10.19 18.42
N PHE A 165 7.57 11.30 17.96
CA PHE A 165 6.90 12.60 17.83
C PHE A 165 6.97 13.18 16.41
N SER A 166 7.33 12.37 15.41
CA SER A 166 7.38 12.81 14.02
C SER A 166 6.00 12.87 13.40
N ASN A 167 5.86 13.74 12.39
CA ASN A 167 4.73 13.68 11.48
C ASN A 167 4.88 12.45 10.57
N TRP A 168 4.15 11.39 10.91
CA TRP A 168 4.22 10.13 10.17
C TRP A 168 3.84 10.29 8.70
N MET A 169 2.94 11.22 8.37
CA MET A 169 2.48 11.46 7.02
C MET A 169 3.57 12.11 6.16
N GLU A 170 4.26 13.10 6.72
CA GLU A 170 5.41 13.75 6.08
C GLU A 170 6.54 12.77 5.87
N THR A 171 6.90 12.03 6.92
CA THR A 171 7.95 11.00 6.83
C THR A 171 7.61 9.93 5.79
N CYS A 172 6.33 9.50 5.73
CA CYS A 172 5.87 8.55 4.74
C CYS A 172 5.99 9.07 3.30
N LYS A 173 5.72 10.35 3.07
CA LYS A 173 5.83 10.96 1.73
C LYS A 173 7.27 11.22 1.30
N ASP A 174 8.16 11.49 2.26
CA ASP A 174 9.55 11.87 1.99
C ASP A 174 10.52 10.68 1.95
N THR A 175 10.06 9.49 2.34
CA THR A 175 10.89 8.28 2.29
C THR A 175 10.84 7.66 0.88
N GLU A 176 11.95 7.73 0.16
CA GLU A 176 12.09 7.13 -1.18
C GLU A 176 12.22 5.59 -1.13
N THR A 177 11.94 4.92 -2.25
CA THR A 177 12.15 3.48 -2.43
C THR A 177 12.61 3.15 -3.85
N ILE A 178 13.01 1.90 -4.10
CA ILE A 178 13.42 1.42 -5.42
C ILE A 178 12.45 0.32 -5.87
N ILE A 179 11.77 0.54 -6.99
CA ILE A 179 10.89 -0.45 -7.63
C ILE A 179 11.40 -0.67 -9.05
N HIS A 180 11.63 -1.92 -9.44
CA HIS A 180 12.16 -2.26 -10.78
C HIS A 180 13.41 -1.47 -11.20
N ASN A 181 14.33 -1.25 -10.26
CA ASN A 181 15.54 -0.43 -10.44
C ASN A 181 15.28 1.06 -10.74
N VAL A 182 14.07 1.56 -10.50
CA VAL A 182 13.71 2.98 -10.57
C VAL A 182 13.53 3.52 -9.16
N VAL A 183 14.18 4.65 -8.87
CA VAL A 183 13.98 5.37 -7.60
C VAL A 183 12.63 6.08 -7.65
N VAL A 184 11.73 5.74 -6.73
CA VAL A 184 10.41 6.34 -6.58
C VAL A 184 10.41 7.20 -5.32
N GLN A 185 10.32 8.52 -5.53
CA GLN A 185 10.51 9.51 -4.46
C GLN A 185 9.44 9.46 -3.38
N HIS A 186 8.20 9.18 -3.76
CA HIS A 186 7.07 9.22 -2.84
C HIS A 186 6.06 8.11 -3.16
N PRO A 187 5.42 7.50 -2.14
CA PRO A 187 4.26 6.64 -2.36
C PRO A 187 3.12 7.42 -3.01
N SER A 188 2.25 6.71 -3.71
CA SER A 188 0.98 7.25 -4.22
C SER A 188 0.08 7.70 -3.07
N TYR A 189 0.04 6.93 -1.99
CA TYR A 189 -0.63 7.30 -0.74
C TYR A 189 -0.09 6.53 0.46
N CYS A 190 -0.42 7.02 1.65
CA CYS A 190 0.00 6.45 2.94
C CYS A 190 -1.24 6.09 3.75
N GLU A 191 -1.24 4.89 4.32
CA GLU A 191 -2.31 4.38 5.19
C GLU A 191 -1.77 4.18 6.61
N ASN A 192 -2.50 4.62 7.63
CA ASN A 192 -2.15 4.37 9.03
C ASN A 192 -3.03 3.24 9.60
N LYS A 193 -2.43 2.09 9.88
CA LYS A 193 -3.08 0.87 10.42
C LYS A 193 -2.82 0.68 11.92
N TRP A 194 -2.70 1.76 12.69
CA TRP A 194 -2.59 1.68 14.16
C TRP A 194 -3.82 0.98 14.78
N PRO A 195 -3.69 0.12 15.82
CA PRO A 195 -2.50 -0.10 16.65
C PRO A 195 -1.45 -1.07 16.13
N PHE A 196 -1.81 -1.99 15.26
CA PHE A 196 -0.99 -3.19 15.04
C PHE A 196 -0.25 -3.20 13.69
N GLY A 197 -0.71 -2.42 12.71
CA GLY A 197 -0.18 -2.44 11.34
C GLY A 197 0.88 -1.39 11.02
N GLY A 198 1.03 -0.35 11.86
CA GLY A 198 1.95 0.76 11.58
C GLY A 198 1.51 1.59 10.36
N ILE A 199 2.47 2.28 9.74
CA ILE A 199 2.23 3.08 8.54
C ILE A 199 2.59 2.25 7.30
N ILE A 200 1.69 2.19 6.32
CA ILE A 200 1.86 1.47 5.07
C ILE A 200 1.95 2.49 3.93
N GLY A 201 3.01 2.39 3.12
CA GLY A 201 3.12 3.09 1.85
C GLY A 201 2.49 2.25 0.74
N HIS A 202 1.84 2.93 -0.21
CA HIS A 202 1.24 2.31 -1.39
C HIS A 202 1.80 2.97 -2.65
N TRP A 203 2.23 2.17 -3.62
CA TRP A 203 2.75 2.65 -4.90
C TRP A 203 1.95 2.03 -6.04
N ILE A 204 1.32 2.88 -6.86
CA ILE A 204 0.72 2.48 -8.13
C ILE A 204 1.81 2.61 -9.19
N VAL A 205 2.31 1.46 -9.65
CA VAL A 205 3.46 1.35 -10.55
C VAL A 205 2.96 0.96 -11.93
N ASP A 206 3.29 1.77 -12.95
CA ASP A 206 2.88 1.58 -14.35
C ASP A 206 4.05 1.25 -15.30
N PHE A 207 5.20 0.89 -14.74
CA PHE A 207 6.42 0.54 -15.46
C PHE A 207 6.99 -0.81 -14.97
N GLY A 208 7.64 -1.57 -15.86
CA GLY A 208 8.26 -2.85 -15.48
C GLY A 208 7.30 -4.00 -15.19
N GLU A 209 5.98 -3.79 -15.24
CA GLU A 209 4.95 -4.79 -14.91
C GLU A 209 4.61 -5.76 -16.06
N GLN A 210 5.55 -6.60 -16.47
CA GLN A 210 5.34 -7.55 -17.57
C GLN A 210 4.19 -8.55 -17.32
N ASP A 211 3.88 -8.84 -16.05
CA ASP A 211 2.76 -9.72 -15.69
C ASP A 211 1.39 -9.08 -15.92
N CYS A 212 1.33 -7.75 -15.93
CA CYS A 212 0.11 -6.96 -16.12
C CYS A 212 -0.05 -6.45 -17.55
N VAL A 213 0.89 -6.76 -18.44
CA VAL A 213 0.80 -6.42 -19.86
C VAL A 213 0.06 -7.53 -20.59
N ALA A 214 -0.98 -7.15 -21.33
CA ALA A 214 -1.68 -8.02 -22.26
C ALA A 214 -1.43 -7.57 -23.70
N ARG A 215 -1.88 -8.35 -24.68
CA ARG A 215 -1.71 -7.98 -26.10
C ARG A 215 -3.01 -8.06 -26.85
N TRP A 216 -3.31 -7.03 -27.63
CA TRP A 216 -4.40 -7.09 -28.59
C TRP A 216 -4.03 -7.99 -29.76
N GLY A 217 -4.96 -8.88 -30.12
CA GLY A 217 -4.89 -9.68 -31.33
C GLY A 217 -5.16 -8.84 -32.58
N LYS A 218 -5.55 -9.52 -33.66
CA LYS A 218 -5.96 -8.84 -34.89
C LYS A 218 -7.18 -7.95 -34.61
N ILE A 219 -7.06 -6.66 -34.97
CA ILE A 219 -8.18 -5.72 -35.00
C ILE A 219 -9.09 -6.09 -36.16
N VAL A 220 -10.38 -6.24 -35.88
CA VAL A 220 -11.42 -6.57 -36.85
C VAL A 220 -12.40 -5.41 -36.91
N ASP A 221 -12.54 -4.82 -38.09
CA ASP A 221 -13.61 -3.87 -38.41
C ASP A 221 -14.94 -4.63 -38.52
N GLN A 222 -15.93 -4.22 -37.72
CA GLN A 222 -17.29 -4.77 -37.74
C GLN A 222 -18.25 -3.95 -38.62
N GLY A 223 -17.77 -2.86 -39.21
CA GLY A 223 -18.55 -1.94 -40.03
C GLY A 223 -19.31 -0.90 -39.22
N CYS A 224 -20.19 -0.20 -39.91
CA CYS A 224 -21.02 0.86 -39.34
C CYS A 224 -22.12 0.29 -38.43
N LEU A 225 -22.34 0.94 -37.29
CA LEU A 225 -23.42 0.58 -36.37
C LEU A 225 -24.75 1.14 -36.89
N LYS A 226 -25.75 0.28 -37.04
CA LYS A 226 -27.08 0.68 -37.53
C LYS A 226 -27.85 1.59 -36.55
N ASP A 227 -27.54 1.45 -35.27
CA ASP A 227 -28.25 2.14 -34.19
C ASP A 227 -27.54 3.43 -33.73
N ALA A 228 -26.39 3.76 -34.34
CA ALA A 228 -25.59 4.94 -34.01
C ALA A 228 -25.06 5.60 -35.29
N THR A 229 -25.55 6.81 -35.56
CA THR A 229 -25.12 7.58 -36.74
C THR A 229 -23.62 7.84 -36.66
N LYS A 230 -22.95 7.82 -37.81
CA LYS A 230 -21.51 8.13 -37.94
C LYS A 230 -20.60 7.31 -37.02
N THR A 231 -20.97 6.08 -36.67
CA THR A 231 -20.16 5.25 -35.76
C THR A 231 -19.76 3.94 -36.43
N ARG A 232 -18.46 3.63 -36.43
CA ARG A 232 -17.90 2.36 -36.89
C ARG A 232 -17.35 1.58 -35.70
N ARG A 233 -17.64 0.28 -35.64
CA ARG A 233 -17.20 -0.61 -34.56
C ARG A 233 -15.97 -1.42 -34.95
N PHE A 234 -15.01 -1.50 -34.05
CA PHE A 234 -13.85 -2.37 -34.12
C PHE A 234 -13.82 -3.29 -32.91
N GLN A 235 -13.24 -4.48 -33.08
CA GLN A 235 -13.02 -5.40 -31.96
C GLN A 235 -11.70 -6.15 -32.10
N ALA A 236 -11.13 -6.57 -30.97
CA ALA A 236 -9.98 -7.47 -30.93
C ALA A 236 -9.99 -8.30 -29.67
N ARG A 237 -9.49 -9.53 -29.80
CA ARG A 237 -9.27 -10.42 -28.67
C ARG A 237 -8.06 -9.96 -27.86
N LEU A 238 -8.17 -9.99 -26.54
CA LEU A 238 -7.09 -9.76 -25.59
C LEU A 238 -6.39 -11.08 -25.29
N TRP A 239 -5.06 -11.08 -25.39
CA TRP A 239 -4.18 -12.23 -25.16
C TRP A 239 -3.22 -11.97 -23.99
N ASP A 240 -2.54 -13.04 -23.57
CA ASP A 240 -1.43 -13.00 -22.61
C ASP A 240 -1.83 -12.54 -21.18
N ILE A 241 -3.11 -12.72 -20.83
CA ILE A 241 -3.62 -12.45 -19.48
C ILE A 241 -3.24 -13.62 -18.57
N LYS A 242 -2.32 -13.40 -17.61
CA LYS A 242 -1.85 -14.44 -16.69
C LYS A 242 -2.90 -14.89 -15.68
N SER A 243 -3.79 -13.98 -15.26
CA SER A 243 -4.85 -14.24 -14.28
C SER A 243 -6.23 -14.01 -14.87
N ARG A 244 -7.11 -15.02 -14.82
CA ARG A 244 -8.52 -14.89 -15.23
C ARG A 244 -9.33 -13.92 -14.35
N HIS A 245 -8.83 -13.47 -13.19
CA HIS A 245 -9.58 -12.51 -12.37
C HIS A 245 -9.23 -11.05 -12.69
N ASP A 246 -8.14 -10.80 -13.40
CA ASP A 246 -7.63 -9.44 -13.65
C ASP A 246 -8.00 -8.91 -15.04
N TRP A 247 -8.57 -9.77 -15.89
CA TRP A 247 -8.86 -9.39 -17.28
C TRP A 247 -9.76 -8.16 -17.37
N THR A 248 -10.69 -7.97 -16.43
CA THR A 248 -11.63 -6.84 -16.48
C THR A 248 -10.89 -5.52 -16.37
N ARG A 249 -9.96 -5.41 -15.41
CA ARG A 249 -9.16 -4.20 -15.19
C ARG A 249 -8.14 -3.98 -16.30
N ILE A 250 -7.46 -5.05 -16.72
CA ILE A 250 -6.48 -4.99 -17.80
C ILE A 250 -7.17 -4.58 -19.11
N CYS A 251 -8.27 -5.22 -19.48
CA CYS A 251 -9.01 -4.88 -20.71
C CYS A 251 -9.51 -3.43 -20.69
N ALA A 252 -10.10 -2.98 -19.58
CA ALA A 252 -10.69 -1.64 -19.47
C ALA A 252 -9.67 -0.49 -19.51
N THR A 253 -8.37 -0.79 -19.42
CA THR A 253 -7.28 0.19 -19.40
C THR A 253 -6.23 -0.06 -20.48
N ALA A 254 -6.38 -1.13 -21.27
CA ALA A 254 -5.42 -1.50 -22.31
C ALA A 254 -5.55 -0.59 -23.53
N PRO A 255 -4.49 0.15 -23.89
CA PRO A 255 -4.51 1.03 -25.05
C PRO A 255 -4.40 0.23 -26.34
N VAL A 256 -4.90 0.80 -27.44
CA VAL A 256 -4.79 0.23 -28.79
C VAL A 256 -4.42 1.32 -29.80
N VAL A 257 -3.90 0.90 -30.95
CA VAL A 257 -3.70 1.79 -32.10
C VAL A 257 -4.59 1.31 -33.24
N ILE A 258 -5.54 2.14 -33.66
CA ILE A 258 -6.45 1.86 -34.79
C ILE A 258 -6.29 3.00 -35.79
N HIS A 259 -5.97 2.67 -37.04
CA HIS A 259 -5.69 3.66 -38.10
C HIS A 259 -4.67 4.75 -37.70
N GLY A 260 -3.65 4.38 -36.91
CA GLY A 260 -2.63 5.31 -36.43
C GLY A 260 -3.04 6.17 -35.22
N LEU A 261 -4.30 6.10 -34.79
CA LEU A 261 -4.80 6.79 -33.61
C LEU A 261 -4.60 5.92 -32.37
N ARG A 262 -3.92 6.47 -31.36
CA ARG A 262 -3.79 5.84 -30.04
C ARG A 262 -5.07 6.07 -29.25
N ILE A 263 -5.80 5.00 -29.00
CA ILE A 263 -7.00 5.00 -28.18
C ILE A 263 -6.63 4.46 -26.80
N PRO A 264 -6.89 5.21 -25.71
CA PRO A 264 -6.40 4.86 -24.38
C PRO A 264 -7.04 3.61 -23.80
N LYS A 265 -8.30 3.32 -24.15
CA LYS A 265 -9.05 2.16 -23.65
C LYS A 265 -10.22 1.80 -24.58
N PRO A 266 -10.74 0.56 -24.53
CA PRO A 266 -11.99 0.21 -25.20
C PRO A 266 -13.21 0.91 -24.61
N ASN A 267 -14.28 1.01 -25.42
CA ASN A 267 -15.61 1.43 -24.96
C ASN A 267 -16.22 0.36 -24.05
N SER A 268 -16.02 -0.92 -24.38
CA SER A 268 -16.45 -2.05 -23.56
C SER A 268 -15.52 -3.26 -23.69
N CYS A 269 -15.62 -4.15 -22.70
CA CYS A 269 -14.88 -5.40 -22.64
C CYS A 269 -15.87 -6.56 -22.49
N ASP A 270 -15.79 -7.52 -23.41
CA ASP A 270 -16.71 -8.65 -23.48
C ASP A 270 -15.96 -9.96 -23.17
N ASP A 271 -16.37 -10.66 -22.12
CA ASP A 271 -15.95 -12.05 -21.90
C ASP A 271 -16.83 -12.99 -22.73
N ARG A 272 -16.23 -13.60 -23.76
CA ARG A 272 -16.90 -14.57 -24.64
C ARG A 272 -16.60 -16.02 -24.25
N GLY A 273 -16.23 -16.27 -22.98
CA GLY A 273 -15.98 -17.58 -22.42
C GLY A 273 -14.77 -18.27 -23.07
N LEU A 274 -14.99 -19.39 -23.74
CA LEU A 274 -13.93 -20.15 -24.43
C LEU A 274 -13.25 -19.35 -25.56
N TRP A 275 -13.93 -18.35 -26.09
CA TRP A 275 -13.40 -17.48 -27.14
C TRP A 275 -12.52 -16.35 -26.59
N GLY A 276 -12.44 -16.20 -25.27
CA GLY A 276 -11.62 -15.21 -24.58
C GLY A 276 -12.28 -13.84 -24.43
N ILE A 277 -11.47 -12.88 -23.99
CA ILE A 277 -11.89 -11.51 -23.70
C ILE A 277 -11.69 -10.66 -24.96
N TYR A 278 -12.65 -9.78 -25.27
CA TYR A 278 -12.58 -8.86 -26.40
C TYR A 278 -12.70 -7.42 -25.92
N GLY A 279 -11.88 -6.54 -26.48
CA GLY A 279 -12.09 -5.10 -26.43
C GLY A 279 -12.94 -4.68 -27.62
N ILE A 280 -13.85 -3.74 -27.38
CA ILE A 280 -14.72 -3.14 -28.40
C ILE A 280 -14.47 -1.64 -28.42
N TRP A 281 -14.29 -1.10 -29.62
CA TRP A 281 -14.11 0.33 -29.85
C TRP A 281 -15.15 0.82 -30.84
N ASP A 282 -15.89 1.85 -30.46
CA ASP A 282 -16.84 2.55 -31.31
C ASP A 282 -16.26 3.93 -31.60
N LEU A 283 -15.87 4.12 -32.86
CA LEU A 283 -15.18 5.33 -33.31
C LEU A 283 -16.06 6.09 -34.28
N GLU A 284 -15.96 7.43 -34.23
CA GLU A 284 -16.65 8.27 -35.19
C GLU A 284 -16.06 8.09 -36.59
N ASP A 285 -16.93 7.82 -37.56
CA ASP A 285 -16.61 7.67 -38.98
C ASP A 285 -17.70 8.33 -39.81
N SER A 286 -17.34 9.40 -40.52
CA SER A 286 -18.26 10.15 -41.38
C SER A 286 -18.77 9.36 -42.58
N ASN A 287 -18.15 8.21 -42.90
CA ASN A 287 -18.61 7.31 -43.95
C ASN A 287 -19.76 6.39 -43.49
N CYS A 288 -20.14 6.44 -42.22
CA CYS A 288 -21.29 5.73 -41.67
C CYS A 288 -22.53 6.63 -41.68
N GLU A 289 -23.62 6.13 -42.27
CA GLU A 289 -24.93 6.80 -42.36
C GLU A 289 -25.84 6.45 -41.19
#